data_AF-A0AAN8J0Y8-F1
#
_entry.id   AF-A0AAN8J0Y8-F1
#
_cell.length_a   1.000
_cell.length_b   1.000
_cell.length_c   1.000
_cell.angle_alpha   90.00
_cell.angle_beta   90.00
_cell.angle_gamma   90.00
#
_symmetry.space_group_name_H-M   'P 1'
#
loop_
_entity.id
_entity.type
_entity.pdbx_description
1 polymer ?
#
loop_
_entity_poly.entity_id
_entity_poly.type
_entity_poly.pdbx_seq_one_letter_code
_entity_poly.pdbx_strand_id
1 'polypeptide(L)'
;MDTRLPITKDLLSDIISSLRMVCSSTFERFLFSAAFSIAFHGCFRVGELTYDKRKSQRHYLKLADISFSPDAVIIFLKSSKTDQAGTGSKITLNRKKGDPTCPVSLLSSYSDHRPQGSEILFTHFDGSPLTGYQFSAILKKSLAVLGIDHTRYTSHSFRIGSATNGFLGGLSESDIKELGRWKSKAYTAYIRS
;
A
#
# COMPACT_ATOMS: atom_id res chain seq x y z
N MET A 1 -15.28 18.08 -6.58
CA MET A 1 -15.42 16.99 -5.59
C MET A 1 -14.55 15.81 -6.06
N ASP A 2 -13.84 15.11 -5.16
CA ASP A 2 -12.99 13.97 -5.58
C ASP A 2 -13.87 12.85 -6.16
N THR A 3 -13.66 12.51 -7.43
CA THR A 3 -14.44 11.53 -8.18
C THR A 3 -13.88 10.11 -8.07
N ARG A 4 -12.72 9.91 -7.44
CA ARG A 4 -12.11 8.58 -7.36
C ARG A 4 -12.91 7.65 -6.44
N LEU A 5 -12.99 6.37 -6.80
CA LEU A 5 -13.68 5.34 -6.01
C LEU A 5 -12.74 4.71 -4.97
N PRO A 6 -13.26 4.27 -3.81
CA PRO A 6 -12.48 3.51 -2.84
C PRO A 6 -12.16 2.10 -3.36
N ILE A 7 -10.94 1.62 -3.13
CA ILE A 7 -10.70 0.18 -3.16
C ILE A 7 -11.25 -0.38 -1.85
N THR A 8 -12.34 -1.15 -1.90
CA THR A 8 -12.87 -1.80 -0.71
C THR A 8 -11.97 -2.97 -0.29
N LYS A 9 -12.24 -3.50 0.90
CA LYS A 9 -11.53 -4.67 1.42
C LYS A 9 -11.70 -5.89 0.52
N ASP A 10 -12.93 -6.14 0.08
CA ASP A 10 -13.25 -7.26 -0.80
C ASP A 10 -12.61 -7.07 -2.17
N LEU A 11 -12.70 -5.86 -2.73
CA LEU A 11 -12.04 -5.54 -3.99
C LEU A 11 -10.52 -5.70 -3.91
N LEU A 12 -9.88 -5.36 -2.78
CA LEU A 12 -8.46 -5.63 -2.57
C LEU A 12 -8.16 -7.14 -2.62
N SER A 13 -9.00 -7.97 -2.01
CA SER A 13 -8.88 -9.43 -2.05
C SER A 13 -9.00 -9.97 -3.48
N ASP A 14 -9.96 -9.47 -4.24
CA ASP A 14 -10.16 -9.83 -5.64
C ASP A 14 -8.98 -9.40 -6.51
N ILE A 15 -8.49 -8.17 -6.32
CA ILE A 15 -7.31 -7.63 -7.01
C ILE A 15 -6.10 -8.53 -6.74
N ILE A 16 -5.81 -8.86 -5.48
CA ILE A 16 -4.67 -9.73 -5.12
C ILE A 16 -4.82 -11.11 -5.75
N SER A 17 -6.03 -11.67 -5.74
CA SER A 17 -6.32 -12.98 -6.34
C SER A 17 -6.15 -12.97 -7.87
N SER A 18 -6.50 -11.86 -8.52
CA SER A 18 -6.35 -11.66 -9.98
C SER A 18 -4.89 -11.60 -10.44
N LEU A 19 -3.92 -11.33 -9.55
CA LEU A 19 -2.50 -11.18 -9.92
C LEU A 19 -1.94 -12.43 -10.62
N ARG A 20 -2.52 -13.61 -10.38
CA ARG A 20 -2.17 -14.85 -11.12
C ARG A 20 -2.38 -14.77 -12.63
N MET A 21 -3.28 -13.88 -13.09
CA MET A 21 -3.60 -13.66 -14.50
C MET A 21 -2.84 -12.47 -15.10
N VAL A 22 -2.25 -11.62 -14.24
CA VAL A 22 -1.69 -10.32 -14.64
C VAL A 22 -0.16 -10.29 -14.57
N CYS A 23 0.41 -10.90 -13.54
CA CYS A 23 1.85 -10.92 -13.32
C CYS A 23 2.54 -11.99 -14.16
N SER A 24 3.70 -11.67 -14.70
CA SER A 24 4.51 -12.58 -15.54
C SER A 24 5.21 -13.68 -14.77
N SER A 25 5.32 -13.57 -13.44
CA SER A 25 6.01 -14.55 -12.60
C SER A 25 5.40 -14.66 -11.20
N THR A 26 5.70 -15.75 -10.50
CA THR A 26 5.34 -15.95 -9.10
C THR A 26 5.95 -14.88 -8.20
N PHE A 27 7.18 -14.45 -8.48
CA PHE A 27 7.83 -13.38 -7.72
C PHE A 27 7.08 -12.05 -7.83
N GLU A 28 6.69 -11.65 -9.05
CA GLU A 28 5.91 -10.43 -9.26
C GLU A 28 4.56 -10.48 -8.54
N ARG A 29 3.95 -11.67 -8.43
CA ARG A 29 2.74 -11.84 -7.61
C ARG A 29 3.00 -11.52 -6.15
N PHE A 30 4.10 -12.02 -5.55
CA PHE A 30 4.45 -11.68 -4.18
C PHE A 30 4.71 -10.17 -4.01
N LEU A 31 5.48 -9.57 -4.92
CA LEU A 31 5.78 -8.14 -4.93
C LEU A 31 4.50 -7.29 -4.92
N PHE A 32 3.61 -7.48 -5.89
CA PHE A 32 2.40 -6.66 -6.01
C PHE A 32 1.38 -6.97 -4.93
N SER A 33 1.26 -8.22 -4.46
CA SER A 33 0.39 -8.56 -3.33
C SER A 33 0.81 -7.80 -2.06
N ALA A 34 2.11 -7.82 -1.76
CA ALA A 34 2.67 -7.09 -0.62
C ALA A 34 2.48 -5.57 -0.81
N ALA A 35 2.83 -5.01 -1.96
CA ALA A 35 2.71 -3.57 -2.21
C ALA A 35 1.26 -3.07 -2.10
N PHE A 36 0.28 -3.78 -2.67
CA PHE A 36 -1.14 -3.42 -2.60
C PHE A 36 -1.70 -3.55 -1.18
N SER A 37 -1.35 -4.63 -0.48
CA SER A 37 -1.74 -4.83 0.91
C SER A 37 -1.19 -3.73 1.82
N ILE A 38 0.12 -3.43 1.72
CA ILE A 38 0.74 -2.37 2.52
C ILE A 38 0.14 -1.00 2.19
N ALA A 39 -0.09 -0.69 0.91
CA ALA A 39 -0.74 0.55 0.50
C ALA A 39 -2.13 0.74 1.15
N PHE A 40 -2.94 -0.33 1.15
CA PHE A 40 -4.26 -0.31 1.76
C PHE A 40 -4.18 -0.23 3.29
N HIS A 41 -3.56 -1.19 3.95
CA HIS A 41 -3.60 -1.30 5.42
C HIS A 41 -2.84 -0.19 6.13
N GLY A 42 -1.77 0.32 5.53
CA GLY A 42 -1.04 1.46 6.08
C GLY A 42 -1.53 2.82 5.61
N CYS A 43 -2.60 2.86 4.80
CA CYS A 43 -3.12 4.08 4.18
C CYS A 43 -2.01 4.89 3.47
N PHE A 44 -1.03 4.24 2.85
CA PHE A 44 0.13 4.95 2.26
C PHE A 44 -0.23 5.68 0.99
N ARG A 45 0.43 6.82 0.73
CA ARG A 45 0.50 7.34 -0.65
C ARG A 45 1.43 6.41 -1.40
N VAL A 46 1.06 5.98 -2.60
CA VAL A 46 1.92 5.07 -3.38
C VAL A 46 3.32 5.63 -3.57
N GLY A 47 3.46 6.94 -3.75
CA GLY A 47 4.75 7.61 -3.84
C GLY A 47 5.56 7.69 -2.52
N GLU A 48 5.06 7.16 -1.40
CA GLU A 48 5.79 6.89 -0.15
C GLU A 48 6.35 5.44 -0.15
N LEU A 49 5.78 4.54 -0.95
CA LEU A 49 6.19 3.13 -1.06
C LEU A 49 7.13 2.88 -2.24
N THR A 50 6.85 3.53 -3.37
CA THR A 50 7.51 3.27 -4.65
C THR A 50 8.63 4.26 -4.94
N TYR A 51 9.64 3.80 -5.68
CA TYR A 51 10.75 4.64 -6.11
C TYR A 51 10.33 5.69 -7.15
N ASP A 52 10.95 6.87 -7.05
CA ASP A 52 10.89 7.94 -8.04
C ASP A 52 12.26 8.63 -8.07
N LYS A 53 12.96 8.57 -9.20
CA LYS A 53 14.30 9.16 -9.38
C LYS A 53 14.38 10.66 -9.08
N ARG A 54 13.24 11.37 -9.13
CA ARG A 54 13.16 12.81 -8.86
C ARG A 54 13.08 13.12 -7.36
N LYS A 55 12.91 12.09 -6.52
CA LYS A 55 12.75 12.25 -5.07
C LYS A 55 14.03 11.84 -4.34
N SER A 56 14.27 12.51 -3.22
CA SER A 56 15.29 12.09 -2.26
C SER A 56 15.03 10.68 -1.73
N GLN A 57 16.11 9.99 -1.35
CA GLN A 57 16.13 8.66 -0.73
C GLN A 57 15.26 8.55 0.55
N ARG A 58 14.82 9.68 1.12
CA ARG A 58 13.92 9.74 2.28
C ARG A 58 12.45 9.47 1.94
N HIS A 59 12.07 9.40 0.66
CA HIS A 59 10.68 9.36 0.22
C HIS A 59 10.18 7.99 -0.26
N TYR A 60 11.01 6.96 -0.22
CA TYR A 60 10.62 5.58 -0.49
C TYR A 60 11.09 4.66 0.63
N LEU A 61 10.40 3.54 0.82
CA LEU A 61 10.71 2.60 1.88
C LEU A 61 11.98 1.80 1.55
N LYS A 62 12.86 1.66 2.55
CA LYS A 62 13.99 0.74 2.53
C LYS A 62 13.71 -0.48 3.40
N LEU A 63 14.48 -1.55 3.22
CA LEU A 63 14.42 -2.73 4.10
C LEU A 63 14.68 -2.38 5.57
N ALA A 64 15.66 -1.50 5.82
CA ALA A 64 16.00 -1.04 7.17
C ALA A 64 14.86 -0.27 7.86
N ASP A 65 13.83 0.15 7.12
CA ASP A 65 12.65 0.83 7.67
C ASP A 65 11.58 -0.16 8.14
N ILE A 66 11.79 -1.46 7.98
CA ILE A 66 10.82 -2.53 8.27
C ILE A 66 11.31 -3.35 9.47
N SER A 67 10.43 -3.53 10.45
CA SER A 67 10.67 -4.41 11.59
C SER A 67 9.52 -5.39 11.73
N PHE A 68 9.83 -6.68 11.60
CA PHE A 68 8.85 -7.76 11.74
C PHE A 68 8.72 -8.21 13.19
N SER A 69 7.50 -8.55 13.57
CA SER A 69 7.19 -9.38 14.73
C SER A 69 6.22 -10.49 14.31
N PRO A 70 5.99 -11.52 15.15
CA PRO A 70 5.02 -12.56 14.84
C PRO A 70 3.63 -11.99 14.52
N ASP A 71 3.20 -10.95 15.22
CA ASP A 71 1.84 -10.41 15.14
C ASP A 71 1.72 -9.06 14.43
N ALA A 72 2.82 -8.44 14.02
CA ALA A 72 2.78 -7.15 13.34
C ALA A 72 4.00 -6.92 12.42
N VAL A 73 3.86 -5.94 11.54
CA VAL A 73 5.01 -5.29 10.90
C VAL A 73 4.98 -3.80 11.22
N ILE A 74 6.12 -3.28 11.64
CA ILE A 74 6.32 -1.86 11.94
C ILE A 74 7.10 -1.26 10.78
N ILE A 75 6.57 -0.18 10.20
CA ILE A 75 7.16 0.54 9.09
C ILE A 75 7.50 1.96 9.54
N PHE A 76 8.77 2.33 9.45
CA PHE A 76 9.22 3.70 9.73
C PHE A 76 9.25 4.53 8.45
N LEU A 77 8.27 5.41 8.29
CA LEU A 77 8.21 6.36 7.18
C LEU A 77 9.05 7.59 7.51
N LYS A 78 10.24 7.73 6.91
CA LYS A 78 11.19 8.83 7.15
C LYS A 78 10.71 10.23 6.76
N SER A 79 9.73 10.32 5.85
CA SER A 79 9.15 11.58 5.41
C SER A 79 7.78 11.32 4.80
N SER A 80 6.82 12.18 5.13
CA SER A 80 5.51 12.21 4.49
C SER A 80 5.22 13.62 3.96
N LYS A 81 4.27 13.75 3.03
CA LYS A 81 3.89 15.07 2.49
C LYS A 81 3.50 16.09 3.57
N THR A 82 3.00 15.63 4.70
CA THR A 82 2.54 16.46 5.82
C THR A 82 3.61 16.66 6.90
N ASP A 83 4.74 15.98 6.79
CA ASP A 83 5.86 16.04 7.72
C ASP A 83 6.87 17.12 7.31
N GLN A 84 6.52 18.37 7.59
CA GLN A 84 7.38 19.54 7.30
C GLN A 84 8.63 19.59 8.18
N ALA A 85 8.63 18.90 9.33
CA ALA A 85 9.74 18.87 10.28
C ALA A 85 10.70 17.68 10.04
N GLY A 86 10.29 16.69 9.24
CA GLY A 86 11.11 15.51 8.90
C GLY A 86 11.28 14.52 10.04
N THR A 87 10.37 14.52 11.04
CA THR A 87 10.41 13.63 12.20
C THR A 87 10.15 12.16 11.85
N GLY A 88 9.48 11.93 10.72
CA GLY A 88 9.02 10.62 10.30
C GLY A 88 7.80 10.15 11.10
N SER A 89 7.31 8.96 10.79
CA SER A 89 6.16 8.33 11.45
C SER A 89 6.34 6.82 11.51
N LYS A 90 5.93 6.20 12.61
CA LYS A 90 5.85 4.73 12.72
C LYS A 90 4.44 4.29 12.36
N ILE A 91 4.33 3.31 11.47
CA ILE A 91 3.07 2.70 11.07
C ILE A 91 3.11 1.24 11.51
N THR A 92 2.24 0.86 12.44
CA THR A 92 2.11 -0.52 12.89
C THR A 92 0.96 -1.20 12.15
N LEU A 93 1.27 -2.28 11.43
CA LEU A 93 0.29 -3.08 10.71
C LEU A 93 0.15 -4.45 11.39
N ASN A 94 -0.98 -4.67 12.04
CA ASN A 94 -1.25 -5.91 12.75
C ASN A 94 -1.58 -7.05 11.79
N ARG A 95 -1.18 -8.26 12.17
CA ARG A 95 -1.52 -9.50 11.47
C ARG A 95 -3.04 -9.70 11.53
N LYS A 96 -3.61 -10.06 10.38
CA LYS A 96 -5.01 -10.44 10.24
C LYS A 96 -5.06 -11.92 9.89
N LYS A 97 -5.21 -12.79 10.90
CA LYS A 97 -5.18 -14.25 10.72
C LYS A 97 -6.34 -14.68 9.79
N GLY A 98 -6.04 -15.52 8.80
CA GLY A 98 -7.01 -15.98 7.81
C GLY A 98 -7.40 -14.96 6.72
N ASP A 99 -6.93 -13.71 6.79
CA ASP A 99 -7.23 -12.68 5.79
C ASP A 99 -6.27 -12.82 4.59
N PRO A 100 -6.77 -13.04 3.36
CA PRO A 100 -5.93 -13.20 2.16
C PRO A 100 -5.14 -11.94 1.80
N THR A 101 -5.54 -10.78 2.36
CA THR A 101 -4.88 -9.50 2.15
C THR A 101 -4.02 -9.10 3.36
N CYS A 102 -3.75 -10.01 4.30
CA CYS A 102 -3.00 -9.73 5.53
C CYS A 102 -1.63 -9.07 5.22
N PRO A 103 -1.35 -7.87 5.76
CA PRO A 103 -0.12 -7.14 5.44
C PRO A 103 1.12 -7.86 5.95
N VAL A 104 1.05 -8.48 7.12
CA VAL A 104 2.18 -9.23 7.70
C VAL A 104 2.49 -10.47 6.88
N SER A 105 1.47 -11.27 6.54
CA SER A 105 1.66 -12.51 5.77
C SER A 105 2.20 -12.21 4.37
N LEU A 106 1.59 -11.26 3.65
CA LEU A 106 1.98 -10.95 2.27
C LEU A 106 3.36 -10.29 2.19
N LEU A 107 3.68 -9.39 3.12
CA LEU A 107 5.00 -8.76 3.14
C LEU A 107 6.08 -9.77 3.55
N SER A 108 5.81 -10.68 4.50
CA SER A 108 6.73 -11.77 4.85
C SER A 108 7.00 -12.67 3.65
N SER A 109 5.96 -13.15 2.95
CA SER A 109 6.12 -14.00 1.77
C SER A 109 6.92 -13.31 0.66
N TYR A 110 6.73 -12.01 0.47
CA TYR A 110 7.56 -11.23 -0.44
C TYR A 110 9.01 -11.15 0.03
N SER A 111 9.25 -10.81 1.30
CA SER A 111 10.59 -10.70 1.88
C SER A 111 11.37 -12.01 1.81
N ASP A 112 10.73 -13.15 2.02
CA ASP A 112 11.36 -14.48 1.98
C ASP A 112 11.90 -14.84 0.58
N HIS A 113 11.32 -14.27 -0.48
CA HIS A 113 11.70 -14.53 -1.87
C HIS A 113 12.44 -13.37 -2.53
N ARG A 114 12.67 -12.28 -1.79
CA ARG A 114 13.23 -11.04 -2.34
C ARG A 114 14.70 -11.25 -2.75
N PRO A 115 15.14 -10.76 -3.93
CA PRO A 115 16.55 -10.80 -4.28
C PRO A 115 17.40 -9.99 -3.29
N GLN A 116 18.63 -10.44 -3.05
CA GLN A 116 19.59 -9.73 -2.22
C GLN A 116 20.20 -8.52 -2.96
N GLY A 117 20.86 -7.62 -2.22
CA GLY A 117 21.69 -6.55 -2.79
C GLY A 117 20.99 -5.20 -3.03
N SER A 118 19.67 -5.12 -3.02
CA SER A 118 18.96 -3.82 -3.07
C SER A 118 18.52 -3.37 -1.68
N GLU A 119 18.66 -2.08 -1.38
CA GLU A 119 18.15 -1.47 -0.14
C GLU A 119 16.66 -1.11 -0.20
N ILE A 120 16.11 -0.89 -1.40
CA ILE A 120 14.74 -0.40 -1.61
C ILE A 120 13.77 -1.54 -1.31
N LEU A 121 12.78 -1.35 -0.44
CA LEU A 121 11.91 -2.42 0.02
C LEU A 121 11.28 -3.21 -1.15
N PHE A 122 10.55 -2.50 -2.02
CA PHE A 122 9.85 -3.10 -3.16
C PHE A 122 10.70 -3.02 -4.42
N THR A 123 11.29 -4.16 -4.79
CA THR A 123 12.11 -4.36 -5.99
C THR A 123 11.64 -5.58 -6.77
N HIS A 124 11.79 -5.50 -8.08
CA HIS A 124 11.66 -6.61 -9.02
C HIS A 124 12.80 -7.62 -8.83
N PHE A 125 12.67 -8.80 -9.45
CA PHE A 125 13.64 -9.89 -9.31
C PHE A 125 15.02 -9.50 -9.85
N ASP A 126 15.07 -8.64 -10.88
CA ASP A 126 16.29 -8.08 -11.47
C ASP A 126 16.95 -6.99 -10.60
N GLY A 127 16.40 -6.70 -9.42
CA GLY A 127 16.89 -5.67 -8.51
C GLY A 127 16.41 -4.26 -8.82
N SER A 128 15.70 -4.04 -9.93
CA SER A 128 15.14 -2.74 -10.27
C SER A 128 14.01 -2.36 -9.29
N PRO A 129 13.87 -1.09 -8.92
CA PRO A 129 12.89 -0.70 -7.91
C PRO A 129 11.48 -0.59 -8.51
N LEU A 130 10.47 -0.94 -7.71
CA LEU A 130 9.08 -0.76 -8.08
C LEU A 130 8.75 0.74 -8.19
N THR A 131 8.23 1.15 -9.35
CA THR A 131 7.80 2.52 -9.61
C THR A 131 6.30 2.71 -9.40
N GLY A 132 5.87 3.95 -9.14
CA GLY A 132 4.44 4.29 -9.06
C GLY A 132 3.69 4.07 -10.38
N TYR A 133 4.40 4.13 -11.52
CA TYR A 133 3.86 3.79 -12.83
C TYR A 133 3.51 2.31 -12.92
N GLN A 134 4.45 1.43 -12.58
CA GLN A 134 4.22 -0.03 -12.58
C GLN A 134 3.11 -0.42 -11.60
N PHE A 135 3.12 0.15 -10.38
CA PHE A 135 2.04 -0.04 -9.41
C PHE A 135 0.67 0.27 -10.01
N SER A 136 0.54 1.43 -10.66
CA SER A 136 -0.73 1.87 -11.25
C SER A 136 -1.10 1.05 -12.48
N ALA A 137 -0.13 0.61 -13.28
CA ALA A 137 -0.36 -0.23 -14.45
C ALA A 137 -0.88 -1.61 -14.06
N ILE A 138 -0.30 -2.25 -13.03
CA ILE A 138 -0.77 -3.53 -12.54
C ILE A 138 -2.16 -3.40 -11.90
N LEU A 139 -2.42 -2.34 -11.14
CA LEU A 139 -3.76 -2.08 -10.61
C LEU A 139 -4.81 -2.04 -11.73
N LYS A 140 -4.55 -1.29 -12.80
CA LYS A 140 -5.48 -1.19 -13.94
C LYS A 140 -5.68 -2.53 -14.63
N LYS A 141 -4.61 -3.28 -14.86
CA LYS A 141 -4.70 -4.62 -15.46
C LYS A 141 -5.52 -5.57 -14.58
N SER A 142 -5.31 -5.57 -13.27
CA SER A 142 -6.08 -6.35 -12.30
C SER A 142 -7.58 -6.00 -12.34
N LEU A 143 -7.92 -4.71 -12.35
CA LEU A 143 -9.32 -4.29 -12.46
C LEU A 143 -9.94 -4.69 -13.81
N ALA A 144 -9.19 -4.58 -14.91
CA ALA A 144 -9.65 -4.96 -16.24
C ALA A 144 -9.96 -6.46 -16.34
N VAL A 145 -9.12 -7.34 -15.80
CA VAL A 145 -9.38 -8.80 -15.81
C VAL A 145 -10.55 -9.19 -14.90
N LEU A 146 -10.89 -8.36 -13.91
CA LEU A 146 -12.09 -8.50 -13.08
C LEU A 146 -13.35 -7.91 -13.74
N GLY A 147 -13.24 -7.33 -14.94
CA GLY A 147 -14.36 -6.68 -15.63
C GLY A 147 -14.81 -5.35 -15.00
N ILE A 148 -13.97 -4.72 -14.18
CA ILE A 148 -14.28 -3.48 -13.47
C ILE A 148 -13.76 -2.28 -14.27
N ASP A 149 -14.61 -1.29 -14.50
CA ASP A 149 -14.17 -0.01 -15.07
C ASP A 149 -13.16 0.69 -14.13
N HIS A 150 -11.92 0.78 -14.59
CA HIS A 150 -10.82 1.34 -13.82
C HIS A 150 -10.65 2.86 -13.98
N THR A 151 -11.50 3.56 -14.76
CA THR A 151 -11.36 5.01 -15.02
C THR A 151 -11.31 5.85 -13.75
N ARG A 152 -12.04 5.44 -12.71
CA ARG A 152 -12.12 6.11 -11.41
C ARG A 152 -11.22 5.50 -10.34
N TYR A 153 -10.43 4.49 -10.69
CA TYR A 153 -9.48 3.85 -9.78
C TYR A 153 -8.05 4.32 -10.05
N THR A 154 -7.40 4.79 -8.99
CA THR A 154 -6.01 5.24 -9.04
C THR A 154 -5.25 4.71 -7.83
N SER A 155 -3.94 4.94 -7.78
CA SER A 155 -3.14 4.73 -6.58
C SER A 155 -3.73 5.38 -5.32
N HIS A 156 -4.45 6.49 -5.46
CA HIS A 156 -5.09 7.17 -4.34
C HIS A 156 -6.29 6.41 -3.78
N SER A 157 -6.96 5.58 -4.60
CA SER A 157 -8.13 4.79 -4.22
C SER A 157 -7.85 3.83 -3.06
N PHE A 158 -6.61 3.37 -2.90
CA PHE A 158 -6.17 2.61 -1.73
C PHE A 158 -6.34 3.39 -0.42
N ARG A 159 -6.01 4.68 -0.42
CA ARG A 159 -6.14 5.54 0.77
C ARG A 159 -7.58 5.87 1.07
N ILE A 160 -8.39 6.12 0.04
CA ILE A 160 -9.83 6.33 0.19
C ILE A 160 -10.46 5.08 0.81
N GLY A 161 -10.13 3.91 0.25
CA GLY A 161 -10.53 2.62 0.74
C GLY A 161 -10.13 2.34 2.19
N SER A 162 -8.88 2.63 2.53
CA SER A 162 -8.35 2.47 3.89
C SER A 162 -9.12 3.30 4.91
N ALA A 163 -9.34 4.59 4.63
CA ALA A 163 -10.11 5.46 5.52
C ALA A 163 -11.56 5.01 5.64
N THR A 164 -12.20 4.67 4.53
CA THR A 164 -13.58 4.16 4.50
C THR A 164 -13.70 2.87 5.32
N ASN A 165 -12.78 1.93 5.12
CA ASN A 165 -12.75 0.66 5.86
C ASN A 165 -12.51 0.90 7.35
N GLY A 166 -11.63 1.83 7.72
CA GLY A 166 -11.40 2.20 9.11
C GLY A 166 -12.65 2.76 9.76
N PHE A 167 -13.34 3.68 9.08
CA PHE A 167 -14.60 4.26 9.54
C PHE A 167 -15.70 3.21 9.73
N LEU A 168 -15.94 2.38 8.70
CA LEU A 168 -16.93 1.29 8.78
C LEU A 168 -16.56 0.24 9.84
N GLY A 169 -15.26 0.07 10.11
CA GLY A 169 -14.74 -0.76 11.19
C GLY A 169 -14.81 -0.12 12.59
N GLY A 170 -15.41 1.07 12.73
CA GLY A 170 -15.61 1.74 14.01
C GLY A 170 -14.42 2.53 14.54
N LEU A 171 -13.38 2.79 13.72
CA LEU A 171 -12.28 3.66 14.14
C LEU A 171 -12.79 5.09 14.37
N SER A 172 -12.25 5.74 15.40
CA SER A 172 -12.58 7.14 15.66
C SER A 172 -12.03 8.04 14.54
N GLU A 173 -12.57 9.25 14.41
CA GLU A 173 -12.03 10.24 13.48
C GLU A 173 -10.54 10.54 13.76
N SER A 174 -10.14 10.54 15.03
CA SER A 174 -8.75 10.76 15.42
C SER A 174 -7.85 9.66 14.89
N ASP A 175 -8.26 8.40 15.05
CA ASP A 175 -7.50 7.24 14.58
C ASP A 175 -7.39 7.22 13.05
N ILE A 176 -8.46 7.57 12.34
CA ILE A 176 -8.45 7.67 10.86
C ILE A 176 -7.51 8.78 10.40
N LYS A 177 -7.54 9.94 11.08
CA LYS A 177 -6.62 11.05 10.80
C LYS A 177 -5.16 10.65 11.04
N GLU A 178 -4.88 9.94 12.12
CA GLU A 178 -3.55 9.42 12.43
C GLU A 178 -3.09 8.41 11.37
N LEU A 179 -3.91 7.40 11.07
CA LEU A 179 -3.65 6.36 10.09
C LEU A 179 -3.30 6.94 8.71
N GLY A 180 -4.10 7.90 8.24
CA GLY A 180 -3.87 8.57 6.96
C GLY A 180 -2.89 9.73 7.03
N ARG A 181 -2.40 10.12 8.21
CA ARG A 181 -1.52 11.27 8.39
C ARG A 181 -2.17 12.56 7.84
N TRP A 182 -3.43 12.80 8.18
CA TRP A 182 -4.20 13.98 7.78
C TRP A 182 -4.20 15.03 8.89
N LYS A 183 -3.66 16.22 8.59
CA LYS A 183 -3.65 17.36 9.54
C LYS A 183 -5.02 18.06 9.65
N SER A 184 -5.82 18.05 8.58
CA SER A 184 -7.13 18.72 8.52
C SER A 184 -8.28 17.71 8.40
N LYS A 185 -9.52 18.22 8.33
CA LYS A 185 -10.72 17.44 8.00
C LYS A 185 -10.73 16.86 6.58
N ALA A 186 -9.61 16.91 5.84
CA ALA A 186 -9.49 16.32 4.51
C ALA A 186 -9.85 14.82 4.47
N TYR A 187 -9.83 14.12 5.61
CA TYR A 187 -10.26 12.72 5.71
C TYR A 187 -11.76 12.52 5.44
N THR A 188 -12.62 13.53 5.70
CA THR A 188 -14.07 13.41 5.48
C THR A 188 -14.42 13.20 4.01
N ALA A 189 -13.62 13.75 3.09
CA ALA A 189 -13.78 13.52 1.65
C ALA A 189 -13.44 12.07 1.21
N TYR A 190 -12.78 11.31 2.10
CA TYR A 190 -12.36 9.93 1.84
C TYR A 190 -13.27 8.88 2.46
N ILE A 191 -14.17 9.25 3.38
CA ILE A 191 -15.19 8.34 3.90
C ILE A 191 -16.32 8.29 2.87
N ARG A 192 -16.50 7.13 2.25
CA ARG A 192 -17.54 6.90 1.23
C ARG A 192 -18.42 5.74 1.70
N SER A 193 -19.68 6.04 1.99
CA SER A 193 -20.74 5.05 2.22
C SER A 193 -21.27 4.52 0.90
#